data_AF-A0A3S0VTL5-F1
#
_entry.id   AF-A0A3S0VTL5-F1
#
_cell.length_a   1.000
_cell.length_b   1.000
_cell.length_c   1.000
_cell.angle_alpha   90.00
_cell.angle_beta   90.00
_cell.angle_gamma   90.00
#
_symmetry.space_group_name_H-M   'P 1'
#
loop_
_entity.id
_entity.type
_entity.pdbx_description
1 polymer ?
#
loop_
_entity_poly.entity_id
_entity_poly.type
_entity_poly.pdbx_seq_one_letter_code
_entity_poly.pdbx_strand_id
1 'polypeptide(L)'
;MTWGQPPSFFLGADGDWSDRDKIAAIGYQLAEDTKCPECGNPLAVCRDPGMAGRFTIRTDTCLVREAVESHQNEPGYRPSPGEIVYAVPGEPDDDEETTSYGLPPWMQPNSE
;
A
#
# COMPACT_ATOMS: atom_id res chain seq x y z
N MET A 1 -11.02 17.08 -13.60
CA MET A 1 -9.91 16.13 -13.84
C MET A 1 -9.24 15.87 -12.50
N THR A 2 -9.22 14.61 -12.06
CA THR A 2 -8.93 14.14 -10.70
C THR A 2 -7.45 14.22 -10.29
N TRP A 3 -6.57 14.60 -11.22
CA TRP A 3 -5.13 14.36 -11.06
C TRP A 3 -4.38 15.46 -10.29
N GLY A 4 -4.96 16.64 -10.06
CA GLY A 4 -4.46 17.68 -9.12
C GLY A 4 -3.11 18.32 -9.45
N GLN A 5 -2.06 17.52 -9.63
CA GLN A 5 -0.71 17.88 -10.05
C GLN A 5 -0.26 16.95 -11.20
N PRO A 6 0.53 17.43 -12.17
CA PRO A 6 1.07 16.59 -13.22
C PRO A 6 1.94 15.47 -12.60
N PRO A 7 1.87 14.22 -13.10
CA PRO A 7 2.77 13.15 -12.69
C PRO A 7 4.20 13.54 -13.07
N SER A 8 4.85 14.14 -12.07
CA SER A 8 6.05 14.98 -12.06
C SER A 8 7.25 14.51 -12.88
N PHE A 9 8.12 15.46 -13.27
CA PHE A 9 9.60 15.41 -13.44
C PHE A 9 10.25 14.29 -14.28
N PHE A 10 9.76 13.04 -14.20
CA PHE A 10 10.18 11.86 -14.97
C PHE A 10 10.12 12.05 -16.48
N LEU A 11 9.24 12.92 -16.97
CA LEU A 11 9.10 13.22 -18.40
C LEU A 11 9.73 14.57 -18.81
N GLY A 12 10.46 15.23 -17.90
CA GLY A 12 11.16 16.49 -18.16
C GLY A 12 10.26 17.72 -18.23
N ALA A 13 9.19 17.76 -17.43
CA ALA A 13 8.23 18.86 -17.42
C ALA A 13 8.62 19.98 -16.44
N ASP A 14 8.48 21.24 -16.88
CA ASP A 14 8.85 22.46 -16.13
C ASP A 14 7.79 22.89 -15.09
N GLY A 15 6.94 21.97 -14.64
CA GLY A 15 5.86 22.21 -13.67
C GLY A 15 4.46 22.35 -14.27
N ASP A 16 4.34 22.51 -15.59
CA ASP A 16 3.07 22.51 -16.32
C ASP A 16 2.75 21.12 -16.92
N TRP A 17 1.45 20.83 -17.11
CA TRP A 17 1.01 19.61 -17.81
C TRP A 17 1.39 19.68 -19.29
N SER A 18 2.45 18.96 -19.67
CA SER A 18 2.76 18.71 -21.08
C SER A 18 1.71 17.79 -21.72
N ASP A 19 1.66 17.77 -23.05
CA ASP A 19 0.79 16.82 -23.76
C ASP A 19 1.18 15.36 -23.49
N ARG A 20 2.46 15.10 -23.19
CA ARG A 20 2.92 13.77 -22.76
C ARG A 20 2.34 13.37 -21.41
N ASP A 21 2.28 14.30 -20.45
CA ASP A 21 1.69 14.05 -19.13
C ASP A 21 0.20 13.74 -19.25
N LYS A 22 -0.51 14.48 -20.11
CA LYS A 22 -1.95 14.25 -20.37
C LYS A 22 -2.17 12.87 -20.99
N ILE A 23 -1.37 12.48 -21.98
CA ILE A 23 -1.47 11.16 -22.62
C ILE A 23 -1.18 10.06 -21.60
N ALA A 24 -0.14 10.22 -20.77
CA ALA A 24 0.19 9.26 -19.74
C ALA A 24 -0.94 9.10 -18.70
N ALA A 25 -1.53 10.21 -18.23
CA ALA A 25 -2.63 10.18 -17.29
C ALA A 25 -3.91 9.55 -17.89
N ILE A 26 -4.22 9.83 -19.16
CA ILE A 26 -5.34 9.18 -19.86
C ILE A 26 -5.08 7.68 -20.01
N GLY A 27 -3.87 7.29 -20.43
CA GLY A 27 -3.49 5.88 -20.55
C GLY A 27 -3.57 5.13 -19.22
N TYR A 28 -3.12 5.76 -18.13
CA TYR A 28 -3.23 5.22 -16.78
C TYR A 28 -4.69 5.05 -16.36
N GLN A 29 -5.54 6.08 -16.56
CA GLN A 29 -6.96 5.98 -16.23
C GLN A 29 -7.64 4.85 -17.00
N LEU A 30 -7.38 4.73 -18.30
CA LEU A 30 -7.90 3.63 -19.10
C LEU A 30 -7.44 2.26 -18.57
N ALA A 31 -6.17 2.14 -18.13
CA ALA A 31 -5.68 0.91 -17.53
C ALA A 31 -6.42 0.60 -16.21
N GLU A 32 -6.61 1.57 -15.33
CA GLU A 32 -7.38 1.39 -14.08
C GLU A 32 -8.83 1.01 -14.35
N ASP A 33 -9.48 1.65 -15.33
CA ASP A 33 -10.88 1.36 -15.71
C ASP A 33 -11.06 -0.07 -16.24
N THR A 34 -9.99 -0.72 -16.70
CA THR A 34 -10.02 -2.12 -17.13
C THR A 34 -9.79 -3.13 -16.01
N LYS A 35 -9.58 -2.68 -14.77
CA LYS A 35 -9.43 -3.57 -13.60
C LYS A 35 -10.78 -3.82 -12.93
N CYS A 36 -10.90 -4.99 -12.28
CA CYS A 36 -12.01 -5.32 -11.43
C CYS A 36 -11.96 -4.47 -10.14
N PRO A 37 -13.02 -3.75 -9.75
CA PRO A 37 -13.00 -2.89 -8.57
C PRO A 37 -12.92 -3.66 -7.24
N GLU A 38 -13.28 -4.95 -7.24
CA GLU A 38 -13.26 -5.77 -6.03
C GLU A 38 -11.89 -6.41 -5.77
N CYS A 39 -11.24 -6.91 -6.83
CA CYS A 39 -10.02 -7.71 -6.69
C CYS A 39 -8.79 -7.13 -7.43
N GLY A 40 -8.92 -6.01 -8.13
CA GLY A 40 -7.83 -5.31 -8.81
C GLY A 40 -7.25 -6.00 -10.06
N ASN A 41 -7.68 -7.23 -10.39
CA ASN A 41 -7.22 -7.95 -11.56
C ASN A 41 -7.84 -7.41 -12.86
N PRO A 42 -7.18 -7.57 -14.03
CA PRO A 42 -7.77 -7.20 -15.31
C PRO A 42 -9.11 -7.90 -15.56
N LEU A 43 -10.13 -7.17 -16.02
CA LEU A 43 -11.46 -7.71 -16.31
C LEU A 43 -11.43 -8.87 -17.30
N ALA A 44 -10.49 -8.84 -18.26
CA ALA A 44 -10.29 -9.92 -19.22
C ALA A 44 -9.95 -11.25 -18.54
N VAL A 45 -9.16 -11.23 -17.46
CA VAL A 45 -8.81 -12.42 -16.68
C VAL A 45 -9.98 -12.88 -15.82
N CYS A 46 -10.71 -11.95 -15.19
CA CYS A 46 -11.85 -12.27 -14.32
C CYS A 46 -13.04 -12.86 -15.09
N ARG A 47 -13.24 -12.47 -16.35
CA ARG A 47 -14.39 -12.86 -17.17
C ARG A 47 -14.09 -14.00 -18.14
N ASP A 48 -12.85 -14.50 -18.20
CA ASP A 48 -12.48 -15.63 -19.04
C ASP A 48 -12.92 -16.96 -18.38
N PRO A 49 -13.88 -17.71 -18.97
CA PRO A 49 -14.29 -19.01 -18.43
C PRO A 49 -13.14 -20.03 -18.37
N GLY A 50 -12.13 -19.89 -19.23
CA GLY A 50 -10.93 -20.73 -19.23
C GLY A 50 -10.05 -20.57 -17.99
N MET A 51 -10.24 -19.51 -17.21
CA MET A 51 -9.52 -19.26 -15.96
C MET A 51 -10.19 -19.89 -14.74
N ALA A 52 -11.38 -20.48 -14.89
CA ALA A 52 -12.08 -21.16 -13.79
C ALA A 52 -11.19 -22.22 -13.13
N GLY A 53 -11.05 -22.14 -11.81
CA GLY A 53 -10.24 -23.08 -11.01
C GLY A 53 -8.71 -22.92 -11.15
N ARG A 54 -8.22 -21.90 -11.85
CA ARG A 54 -6.76 -21.68 -12.06
C ARG A 54 -6.12 -20.69 -11.09
N PHE A 55 -6.89 -20.14 -10.16
CA PHE A 55 -6.40 -19.18 -9.17
C PHE A 55 -5.96 -19.89 -7.88
N THR A 56 -4.85 -19.45 -7.31
CA THR A 56 -4.37 -19.88 -5.98
C THR A 56 -4.53 -18.72 -5.01
N ILE A 57 -5.05 -19.01 -3.81
CA ILE A 57 -5.17 -18.01 -2.75
C ILE A 57 -3.81 -17.87 -2.04
N ARG A 58 -3.34 -16.64 -1.92
CA ARG A 58 -2.19 -16.26 -1.07
C ARG A 58 -2.69 -15.28 -0.02
N THR A 59 -2.13 -15.40 1.18
CA THR A 59 -2.42 -14.51 2.29
C THR A 59 -1.14 -13.79 2.67
N ASP A 60 -1.18 -12.47 2.65
CA ASP A 60 -0.08 -11.61 3.07
C ASP A 60 -0.53 -10.78 4.29
N THR A 61 0.41 -10.50 5.19
CA THR A 61 0.19 -9.63 6.35
C THR A 61 0.79 -8.26 6.08
N CYS A 62 -0.03 -7.21 6.16
CA CYS A 62 0.47 -5.84 6.14
C CYS A 62 1.00 -5.48 7.53
N LEU A 63 2.32 -5.56 7.72
CA LEU A 63 2.98 -5.33 9.02
C LEU A 63 2.70 -3.94 9.58
N VAL A 64 2.62 -2.92 8.72
CA VAL A 64 2.28 -1.54 9.13
C VAL A 64 0.88 -1.49 9.73
N ARG A 65 -0.10 -2.15 9.08
CA ARG A 65 -1.47 -2.21 9.57
C ARG A 65 -1.57 -3.05 10.85
N GLU A 66 -0.89 -4.20 10.87
CA GLU A 66 -0.82 -5.06 12.04
C GLU A 66 -0.28 -4.31 13.27
N ALA A 67 0.79 -3.51 13.12
CA ALA A 67 1.35 -2.72 14.21
C ALA A 67 0.35 -1.66 14.73
N VAL A 68 -0.33 -0.94 13.83
CA VAL A 68 -1.36 0.04 14.21
C VAL A 68 -2.53 -0.65 14.91
N GLU A 69 -3.02 -1.76 14.37
CA GLU A 69 -4.11 -2.54 14.98
C GLU A 69 -3.68 -3.11 16.34
N SER A 70 -2.43 -3.57 16.47
CA SER A 70 -1.88 -4.07 17.74
C SER A 70 -1.90 -2.98 18.80
N HIS A 71 -1.36 -1.79 18.50
CA HIS A 71 -1.34 -0.65 19.41
C HIS A 71 -2.77 -0.22 19.83
N GLN A 72 -3.68 -0.14 18.87
CA GLN A 72 -5.07 0.25 19.15
C GLN A 72 -5.81 -0.75 20.03
N ASN A 73 -5.39 -2.02 20.04
CA ASN A 73 -5.96 -3.08 20.87
C ASN A 73 -5.23 -3.24 22.21
N GLU A 74 -4.23 -2.42 22.53
CA GLU A 74 -3.51 -2.49 23.81
C GLU A 74 -4.44 -2.20 24.99
N PRO A 75 -4.39 -3.01 26.06
CA PRO A 75 -5.20 -2.76 27.25
C PRO A 75 -4.91 -1.38 27.86
N GLY A 76 -5.92 -0.51 27.83
CA GLY A 76 -5.83 0.85 28.39
C GLY A 76 -5.58 1.94 27.36
N TYR A 77 -5.30 1.59 26.11
CA TYR A 77 -5.26 2.57 25.03
C TYR A 77 -6.67 3.16 24.79
N ARG A 78 -6.76 4.49 24.81
CA ARG A 78 -7.99 5.25 24.55
C ARG A 78 -7.61 6.50 23.75
N PRO A 79 -7.86 6.54 22.44
CA PRO A 79 -7.50 7.69 21.62
C PRO A 79 -8.24 8.94 22.11
N SER A 80 -7.52 10.05 22.19
CA SER A 80 -8.15 11.34 22.43
C SER A 80 -9.00 11.75 21.22
N PRO A 81 -10.08 12.53 21.38
CA PRO A 81 -10.81 13.06 20.23
C PRO A 81 -9.87 13.86 19.31
N GLY A 82 -9.76 13.41 18.04
CA GLY A 82 -8.86 14.01 17.04
C GLY A 82 -7.46 13.40 16.96
N GLU A 83 -7.15 12.41 17.80
CA GLU A 83 -5.91 11.65 17.72
C GLU A 83 -5.90 10.75 16.48
N ILE A 84 -4.79 10.78 15.73
CA ILE A 84 -4.57 9.95 14.55
C ILE A 84 -3.34 9.09 14.80
N VAL A 85 -3.54 7.77 14.87
CA VAL A 85 -2.47 6.79 14.98
C VAL A 85 -2.01 6.38 13.59
N TYR A 86 -0.70 6.46 13.36
CA TYR A 86 -0.07 5.98 12.14
C TYR A 86 1.32 5.43 12.47
N ALA A 87 1.73 4.39 11.76
CA ALA A 87 3.06 3.81 11.91
C ALA A 87 4.08 4.58 11.06
N VAL A 88 5.27 4.79 11.63
CA VAL A 88 6.42 5.42 10.97
C VAL A 88 7.54 4.37 10.86
N PRO A 89 8.26 4.27 9.72
CA PRO A 89 9.43 3.40 9.63
C PRO A 89 10.50 3.85 10.64
N GLY A 90 10.88 2.98 11.57
CA GLY A 90 12.04 3.16 12.44
C GLY A 90 13.27 2.46 11.90
N GLU A 91 14.46 2.94 12.25
CA GLU A 91 15.70 2.16 12.10
C GLU A 91 15.73 1.07 13.18
N PRO A 92 16.26 -0.14 12.88
CA PRO A 92 16.46 -1.15 13.90
C PRO A 92 17.54 -0.66 14.87
N ASP A 93 17.10 -0.31 16.08
CA ASP A 93 17.89 0.16 17.22
C ASP A 93 18.59 1.51 17.04
N ASP A 94 17.84 2.59 17.28
CA ASP A 94 18.35 3.77 17.98
C ASP A 94 17.48 3.96 19.23
N ASP A 95 18.16 4.06 20.38
CA ASP A 95 17.71 4.02 21.76
C ASP A 95 16.82 5.20 22.21
N GLU A 96 15.90 5.64 21.35
CA GLU A 96 14.74 6.42 21.77
C GLU A 96 13.54 5.49 21.98
N GLU A 97 12.90 5.64 23.14
CA GLU A 97 11.74 4.93 23.65
C GLU A 97 10.53 4.98 22.68
N THR A 98 10.67 4.28 21.56
CA THR A 98 9.64 3.95 20.59
C THR A 98 9.33 2.49 20.82
N THR A 99 8.05 2.17 20.99
CA THR A 99 7.59 0.80 21.22
C THR A 99 7.97 -0.06 20.01
N SER A 100 9.13 -0.70 20.09
CA SER A 100 9.66 -1.63 19.10
C SER A 100 8.81 -2.89 19.15
N TYR A 101 7.90 -3.03 18.17
CA TYR A 101 7.23 -4.29 17.93
C TYR A 101 8.26 -5.23 17.28
N GLY A 102 8.65 -6.26 18.02
CA GLY A 102 9.79 -7.12 17.71
C GLY A 102 9.80 -7.73 16.30
N LEU A 103 11.00 -8.16 15.88
CA LEU A 103 11.27 -8.69 14.56
C LEU A 103 10.33 -9.86 14.17
N PRO A 104 9.89 -9.93 12.90
CA PRO A 104 9.02 -10.99 12.44
C PRO A 104 9.70 -12.37 12.57
N PRO A 105 8.93 -13.46 12.76
CA PRO A 105 9.46 -14.78 13.16
C PRO A 105 10.51 -15.40 12.22
N TRP A 106 10.56 -14.96 10.97
CA TRP A 106 11.50 -15.44 9.94
C TRP A 106 12.79 -14.60 9.86
N MET A 107 12.88 -13.51 10.63
CA MET A 107 14.09 -12.70 10.81
C MET A 107 14.78 -12.97 12.16
N GLN A 108 14.27 -13.88 12.97
CA GLN A 108 14.94 -14.28 14.20
C GLN A 108 16.13 -15.20 13.84
N PRO A 109 17.36 -14.90 14.30
CA PRO A 109 18.50 -15.77 14.06
C PRO A 109 18.20 -17.13 14.68
N ASN A 110 18.39 -18.21 13.92
CA ASN A 110 18.24 -19.56 14.43
C ASN A 110 19.21 -19.72 15.61
N SER A 111 18.67 -19.90 16.80
CA SER A 111 19.44 -20.27 17.98
C SER A 111 19.94 -21.70 17.79
N GLU A 112 21.21 -21.86 17.39
CA GLU A 112 21.99 -23.09 17.61
C GLU A 112 22.59 -23.10 19.02
#